data_AF-A0A927QMT8-F1
#
_entry.id   AF-A0A927QMT8-F1
#
_cell.length_a   1.000
_cell.length_b   1.000
_cell.length_c   1.000
_cell.angle_alpha   90.00
_cell.angle_beta   90.00
_cell.angle_gamma   90.00
#
_symmetry.space_group_name_H-M   'P 1'
#
loop_
_entity.id
_entity.type
_entity.pdbx_description
1 polymer ?
#
loop_
_entity_poly.entity_id
_entity_poly.type
_entity_poly.pdbx_seq_one_letter_code
_entity_poly.pdbx_strand_id
1 'polypeptide(L)'
;MSKKTVCFFIKSFLILFVIHLCYFLYGYNTFVGISEINEYSEYYRFKFYDDVSISHLIISLLFLVLFFFTLIKNHFKKHQSRKHVFKICLLLLFISFFNFSYFISYNYGLTTKLKTELSEDDFNKDKEILNVLNPFLYEDSEYIEDDDYADDSNTGLFNVTNILYPKPYPVIKKNEIVLNYDQNYISETTYYSIDTLKVLTVDFKNTTGKIASILKKFNFDTRELYNRIIDKKIIGDSIEILYRGSTVRPEYDDQICIFLKNKSLLLPVHNKPNEEQRFEAAKKRYNLIYKYPKDSLISNFNKLVVVLKKYNIHNQVDPENITKGILYYKKNNHDRIELSNNDIDRVALIEKLKVLEKLSYELNYLDQSIIKLFFSIVFSVSFILSISCLLFNERRKLSN
;
A
#
# COMPACT_ATOMS: atom_id res chain seq x y z
N MET A 1 -22.88 43.54 -11.84
CA MET A 1 -24.03 42.99 -11.09
C MET A 1 -24.45 44.02 -10.06
N SER A 2 -25.74 44.08 -9.71
CA SER A 2 -26.19 44.98 -8.65
C SER A 2 -25.64 44.56 -7.27
N LYS A 3 -25.42 45.52 -6.36
CA LYS A 3 -25.00 45.24 -4.97
C LYS A 3 -25.93 44.23 -4.27
N LYS A 4 -27.24 44.30 -4.55
CA LYS A 4 -28.25 43.38 -4.03
C LYS A 4 -28.03 41.94 -4.52
N THR A 5 -27.73 41.76 -5.80
CA THR A 5 -27.47 40.42 -6.38
C THR A 5 -26.16 39.83 -5.84
N VAL A 6 -25.11 40.65 -5.70
CA VAL A 6 -23.85 40.20 -5.10
C VAL A 6 -24.06 39.75 -3.65
N CYS A 7 -24.76 40.55 -2.85
CA CYS A 7 -25.08 40.20 -1.47
C CYS A 7 -25.91 38.91 -1.35
N PHE A 8 -26.85 38.68 -2.28
CA PHE A 8 -27.61 37.42 -2.34
C PHE A 8 -26.70 36.21 -2.52
N PHE A 9 -25.80 36.23 -3.51
CA PHE A 9 -24.85 35.13 -3.72
C PHE A 9 -23.91 34.92 -2.54
N ILE A 10 -23.39 36.00 -1.94
CA ILE A 10 -22.54 35.89 -0.73
C ILE A 10 -23.29 35.18 0.40
N LYS A 11 -24.55 35.56 0.66
CA LYS A 11 -25.37 34.91 1.69
C LYS A 11 -25.61 33.43 1.37
N SER A 12 -25.86 33.09 0.11
CA SER A 12 -26.04 31.70 -0.31
C SER A 12 -24.76 30.88 -0.15
N PHE A 13 -23.58 31.42 -0.49
CA PHE A 13 -22.31 30.75 -0.23
C PHE A 13 -22.04 30.58 1.26
N LEU A 14 -22.43 31.55 2.11
CA LEU A 14 -22.30 31.42 3.55
C LEU A 14 -23.17 30.31 4.13
N ILE A 15 -24.40 30.15 3.62
CA ILE A 15 -25.28 29.02 3.99
C ILE A 15 -24.64 27.68 3.56
N LEU A 16 -24.17 27.59 2.31
CA LEU A 16 -23.49 26.39 1.83
C LEU A 16 -22.24 26.07 2.66
N PHE A 17 -21.45 27.08 3.00
CA PHE A 17 -20.27 26.92 3.86
C PHE A 17 -20.63 26.32 5.24
N VAL A 18 -21.69 26.81 5.88
CA VAL A 18 -22.18 26.25 7.16
C VAL A 18 -22.61 24.80 6.98
N ILE A 19 -23.29 24.47 5.88
CA ILE A 19 -23.68 23.09 5.56
C ILE A 19 -22.42 22.21 5.41
N HIS A 20 -21.42 22.63 4.63
CA HIS A 20 -20.16 21.91 4.48
C HIS A 20 -19.44 21.71 5.82
N LEU A 21 -19.45 22.72 6.70
CA LEU A 21 -18.89 22.60 8.04
C LEU A 21 -19.63 21.56 8.88
N CYS A 22 -20.96 21.52 8.82
CA CYS A 22 -21.75 20.50 9.51
C CYS A 22 -21.40 19.08 9.02
N TYR A 23 -21.24 18.88 7.71
CA TYR A 23 -20.81 17.58 7.19
C TYR A 23 -19.39 17.20 7.58
N PHE A 24 -18.49 18.18 7.60
CA PHE A 24 -17.14 17.98 8.10
C PHE A 24 -17.16 17.52 9.56
N LEU A 25 -17.90 18.21 10.43
CA LEU A 25 -18.03 17.85 11.84
C LEU A 25 -18.73 16.49 12.01
N TYR A 26 -19.75 16.21 11.20
CA TYR A 26 -20.41 14.91 11.19
C TYR A 26 -19.40 13.81 10.84
N GLY A 27 -18.68 13.92 9.72
CA GLY A 27 -17.64 12.95 9.34
C GLY A 27 -16.54 12.81 10.39
N TYR A 28 -16.08 13.92 10.98
CA TYR A 28 -15.07 13.91 12.03
C TYR A 28 -15.53 13.11 13.28
N ASN A 29 -16.81 13.22 13.65
CA ASN A 29 -17.36 12.55 14.83
C ASN A 29 -17.88 11.13 14.55
N THR A 30 -18.20 10.79 13.29
CA THR A 30 -18.64 9.45 12.90
C THR A 30 -17.48 8.44 12.90
N PHE A 31 -16.23 8.90 12.76
CA PHE A 31 -15.07 8.03 12.88
C PHE A 31 -14.93 7.52 14.31
N VAL A 32 -15.19 6.22 14.50
CA VAL A 32 -15.21 5.57 15.82
C VAL A 32 -13.79 5.30 16.34
N GLY A 33 -12.86 5.00 15.43
CA GLY A 33 -11.45 4.78 15.77
C GLY A 33 -10.75 3.79 14.83
N ILE A 34 -9.43 3.72 14.95
CA ILE A 34 -8.59 2.81 14.13
C ILE A 34 -8.94 1.33 14.38
N SER A 35 -9.33 0.96 15.59
CA SER A 35 -9.69 -0.43 15.95
C SER A 35 -10.85 -0.98 15.13
N GLU A 36 -11.80 -0.14 14.74
CA GLU A 36 -13.01 -0.53 14.01
C GLU A 36 -12.82 -0.58 12.48
N ILE A 37 -11.67 -0.13 11.98
CA ILE A 37 -11.39 -0.17 10.53
C ILE A 37 -11.27 -1.63 10.07
N ASN A 38 -11.95 -1.97 8.99
CA ASN A 38 -11.95 -3.28 8.37
C ASN A 38 -11.91 -3.16 6.84
N GLU A 39 -11.89 -4.29 6.14
CA GLU A 39 -11.91 -4.37 4.67
C GLU A 39 -13.05 -3.56 4.03
N TYR A 40 -14.20 -3.46 4.70
CA TYR A 40 -15.35 -2.69 4.23
C TYR A 40 -15.28 -1.21 4.59
N SER A 41 -14.34 -0.75 5.40
CA SER A 41 -14.30 0.66 5.84
C SER A 41 -14.05 1.62 4.67
N GLU A 42 -13.32 1.18 3.64
CA GLU A 42 -13.22 1.90 2.37
C GLU A 42 -14.59 1.96 1.69
N TYR A 43 -15.33 0.84 1.63
CA TYR A 43 -16.68 0.80 1.08
C TYR A 43 -17.69 1.62 1.90
N TYR A 44 -17.66 1.59 3.24
CA TYR A 44 -18.56 2.32 4.13
C TYR A 44 -18.27 3.82 4.21
N ARG A 45 -17.02 4.23 3.97
CA ARG A 45 -16.68 5.63 3.65
C ARG A 45 -17.51 6.12 2.46
N PHE A 46 -17.78 5.22 1.51
CA PHE A 46 -18.67 5.49 0.39
C PHE A 46 -20.13 5.12 0.66
N LYS A 47 -20.51 4.17 1.51
CA LYS A 47 -21.91 3.78 1.80
C LYS A 47 -22.75 4.87 2.47
N PHE A 48 -22.15 6.00 2.88
CA PHE A 48 -22.90 7.26 3.04
C PHE A 48 -23.74 7.61 1.78
N TYR A 49 -23.39 7.02 0.62
CA TYR A 49 -24.12 7.07 -0.65
C TYR A 49 -25.41 6.24 -0.71
N ASP A 50 -25.71 5.31 0.20
CA ASP A 50 -26.93 4.49 0.06
C ASP A 50 -28.06 5.00 0.96
N ASP A 51 -27.80 5.19 2.26
CA ASP A 51 -28.87 5.53 3.21
C ASP A 51 -29.10 7.05 3.35
N VAL A 52 -28.07 7.87 3.11
CA VAL A 52 -28.12 9.34 3.33
C VAL A 52 -28.19 10.13 2.02
N SER A 53 -27.80 9.51 0.89
CA SER A 53 -27.73 10.20 -0.41
C SER A 53 -29.07 10.61 -0.98
N ILE A 54 -30.11 9.77 -0.84
CA ILE A 54 -31.42 10.05 -1.44
C ILE A 54 -32.06 11.24 -0.72
N SER A 55 -32.07 11.21 0.62
CA SER A 55 -32.56 12.32 1.43
C SER A 55 -31.79 13.61 1.14
N HIS A 56 -30.47 13.54 0.97
CA HIS A 56 -29.68 14.72 0.64
C HIS A 56 -29.83 15.20 -0.79
N LEU A 57 -30.01 14.32 -1.77
CA LEU A 57 -30.31 14.70 -3.14
C LEU A 57 -31.64 15.47 -3.17
N ILE A 58 -32.65 15.02 -2.42
CA ILE A 58 -33.93 15.72 -2.28
C ILE A 58 -33.73 17.10 -1.64
N ILE A 59 -33.04 17.19 -0.50
CA ILE A 59 -32.78 18.48 0.19
C ILE A 59 -31.96 19.44 -0.70
N SER A 60 -30.96 18.92 -1.40
CA SER A 60 -30.10 19.66 -2.32
C SER A 60 -30.88 20.23 -3.50
N LEU A 61 -31.79 19.44 -4.09
CA LEU A 61 -32.68 19.91 -5.14
C LEU A 61 -33.67 20.94 -4.62
N LEU A 62 -34.26 20.71 -3.44
CA LEU A 62 -35.18 21.67 -2.81
C LEU A 62 -34.50 23.02 -2.56
N PHE A 63 -33.27 23.01 -2.02
CA PHE A 63 -32.47 24.21 -1.83
C PHE A 63 -32.25 24.94 -3.16
N LEU A 64 -31.86 24.23 -4.23
CA LEU A 64 -31.64 24.83 -5.55
C LEU A 64 -32.92 25.43 -6.13
N VAL A 65 -34.06 24.76 -5.97
CA VAL A 65 -35.37 25.27 -6.43
C VAL A 65 -35.73 26.57 -5.70
N LEU A 66 -35.63 26.60 -4.37
CA LEU A 66 -35.93 27.79 -3.57
C LEU A 66 -34.95 28.93 -3.85
N PHE A 67 -33.67 28.61 -3.99
CA PHE A 67 -32.61 29.54 -4.38
C PHE A 67 -32.92 30.14 -5.76
N PHE A 68 -33.24 29.31 -6.74
CA PHE A 68 -33.50 29.76 -8.11
C PHE A 68 -34.77 30.61 -8.20
N PHE A 69 -35.84 30.20 -7.52
CA PHE A 69 -37.06 30.99 -7.44
C PHE A 69 -36.80 32.39 -6.87
N THR A 70 -36.02 32.46 -5.78
CA THR A 70 -35.63 33.73 -5.15
C THR A 70 -34.77 34.59 -6.08
N LEU A 71 -33.84 33.97 -6.82
CA LEU A 71 -32.99 34.64 -7.80
C LEU A 71 -33.84 35.27 -8.92
N ILE A 72 -34.76 34.51 -9.53
CA ILE A 72 -35.61 35.02 -10.61
C ILE A 72 -36.53 36.14 -10.11
N LYS A 73 -37.25 35.91 -9.00
CA LYS A 73 -38.24 36.86 -8.46
C LYS A 73 -37.60 38.20 -8.06
N ASN A 74 -36.40 38.17 -7.49
CA ASN A 74 -35.78 39.37 -6.93
C ASN A 74 -34.78 40.06 -7.88
N HIS A 75 -34.15 39.34 -8.81
CA HIS A 75 -33.05 39.86 -9.61
C HIS A 75 -33.28 39.87 -11.13
N PHE A 76 -34.29 39.17 -11.64
CA PHE A 76 -34.71 39.21 -13.05
C PHE A 76 -36.02 40.00 -13.26
N LYS A 77 -36.25 41.06 -12.47
CA LYS A 77 -37.43 41.94 -12.62
C LYS A 77 -37.41 42.79 -13.91
N LYS A 78 -36.21 43.09 -14.43
CA LYS A 78 -35.99 43.85 -15.67
C LYS A 78 -34.94 43.13 -16.51
N HIS A 79 -34.92 43.40 -17.82
CA HIS A 79 -33.90 42.86 -18.72
C HIS A 79 -32.48 43.22 -18.26
N GLN A 80 -31.61 42.22 -18.21
CA GLN A 80 -30.19 42.34 -17.82
C GLN A 80 -29.30 42.19 -19.05
N SER A 81 -28.15 42.88 -19.04
CA SER A 81 -27.14 42.72 -20.10
C SER A 81 -26.59 41.29 -20.16
N ARG A 82 -26.26 40.80 -21.36
CA ARG A 82 -25.70 39.45 -21.57
C ARG A 82 -24.48 39.16 -20.69
N LYS A 83 -23.57 40.14 -20.53
CA LYS A 83 -22.41 40.01 -19.64
C LYS A 83 -22.80 39.76 -18.18
N HIS A 84 -23.90 40.35 -17.71
CA HIS A 84 -24.39 40.12 -16.35
C HIS A 84 -25.04 38.75 -16.19
N VAL A 85 -25.83 38.32 -17.18
CA VAL A 85 -26.44 36.98 -17.15
C VAL A 85 -25.38 35.89 -17.18
N PHE A 86 -24.34 36.03 -18.02
CA PHE A 86 -23.22 35.08 -18.05
C PHE A 86 -22.52 34.94 -16.68
N LYS A 87 -22.28 36.06 -15.97
CA LYS A 87 -21.73 36.02 -14.60
C LYS A 87 -22.64 35.28 -13.64
N ILE A 88 -23.95 35.45 -13.75
CA ILE A 88 -24.94 34.71 -12.95
C ILE A 88 -24.87 33.22 -13.27
N CYS A 89 -24.81 32.82 -14.55
CA CYS A 89 -24.67 31.42 -14.95
C CYS A 89 -23.38 30.78 -14.39
N LEU A 90 -22.26 31.50 -14.42
CA LEU A 90 -21.03 31.03 -13.80
C LEU A 90 -21.20 30.82 -12.28
N LEU A 91 -21.85 31.74 -11.58
CA LEU A 91 -22.14 31.58 -10.15
C LEU A 91 -23.13 30.45 -9.87
N LEU A 92 -24.08 30.17 -10.78
CA LEU A 92 -24.97 29.02 -10.68
C LEU A 92 -24.20 27.70 -10.74
N LEU A 93 -23.18 27.61 -11.59
CA LEU A 93 -22.31 26.43 -11.65
C LEU A 93 -21.62 26.19 -10.30
N PHE A 94 -21.04 27.24 -9.70
CA PHE A 94 -20.43 27.13 -8.38
C PHE A 94 -21.44 26.75 -7.29
N ILE A 95 -22.60 27.41 -7.24
CA ILE A 95 -23.67 27.05 -6.29
C ILE A 95 -24.07 25.58 -6.45
N SER A 96 -24.19 25.10 -7.69
CA SER A 96 -24.56 23.72 -7.98
C SER A 96 -23.46 22.76 -7.51
N PHE A 97 -22.20 23.07 -7.82
CA PHE A 97 -21.04 22.28 -7.39
C PHE A 97 -20.94 22.18 -5.86
N PHE A 98 -20.99 23.29 -5.14
CA PHE A 98 -20.93 23.29 -3.67
C PHE A 98 -22.13 22.55 -3.07
N ASN A 99 -23.34 22.78 -3.59
CA ASN A 99 -24.54 22.10 -3.11
C ASN A 99 -24.49 20.57 -3.23
N PHE A 100 -23.78 20.03 -4.23
CA PHE A 100 -23.64 18.57 -4.39
C PHE A 100 -22.33 17.99 -3.82
N SER A 101 -21.38 18.81 -3.37
CA SER A 101 -20.05 18.35 -2.93
C SER A 101 -19.88 18.20 -1.42
N TYR A 102 -20.97 18.17 -0.65
CA TYR A 102 -20.92 18.01 0.81
C TYR A 102 -20.24 16.70 1.25
N PHE A 103 -20.34 15.63 0.45
CA PHE A 103 -19.69 14.36 0.72
C PHE A 103 -18.15 14.50 0.74
N ILE A 104 -17.60 15.46 0.00
CA ILE A 104 -16.16 15.79 0.06
C ILE A 104 -15.83 16.31 1.45
N SER A 105 -16.65 17.19 2.03
CA SER A 105 -16.46 17.71 3.38
C SER A 105 -16.60 16.62 4.44
N TYR A 106 -17.58 15.73 4.29
CA TYR A 106 -17.73 14.54 5.14
C TYR A 106 -16.47 13.66 5.11
N ASN A 107 -16.01 13.30 3.92
CA ASN A 107 -14.81 12.50 3.73
C ASN A 107 -13.56 13.20 4.25
N TYR A 108 -13.49 14.52 4.12
CA TYR A 108 -12.42 15.33 4.69
C TYR A 108 -12.44 15.31 6.22
N GLY A 109 -13.62 15.34 6.84
CA GLY A 109 -13.79 15.17 8.30
C GLY A 109 -13.27 13.83 8.79
N LEU A 110 -13.70 12.73 8.14
CA LEU A 110 -13.23 11.37 8.44
C LEU A 110 -11.70 11.26 8.32
N THR A 111 -11.13 11.70 7.19
CA THR A 111 -9.68 11.66 6.96
C THR A 111 -8.93 12.53 7.96
N THR A 112 -9.46 13.69 8.33
CA THR A 112 -8.85 14.55 9.35
C THR A 112 -8.81 13.83 10.69
N LYS A 113 -9.91 13.20 11.11
CA LYS A 113 -9.94 12.43 12.36
C LYS A 113 -8.97 11.26 12.33
N LEU A 114 -8.94 10.49 11.24
CA LEU A 114 -7.97 9.41 11.03
C LEU A 114 -6.53 9.92 11.20
N LYS A 115 -6.16 11.01 10.53
CA LYS A 115 -4.81 11.59 10.63
C LYS A 115 -4.47 12.13 12.02
N THR A 116 -5.48 12.52 12.81
CA THR A 116 -5.25 12.90 14.22
C THR A 116 -5.00 11.70 15.12
N GLU A 117 -5.60 10.54 14.85
CA GLU A 117 -5.38 9.32 15.64
C GLU A 117 -4.17 8.51 15.16
N LEU A 118 -3.89 8.55 13.85
CA LEU A 118 -2.79 7.88 13.19
C LEU A 118 -2.13 8.84 12.22
N SER A 119 -1.11 9.56 12.69
CA SER A 119 -0.28 10.36 11.81
C SER A 119 0.49 9.45 10.84
N GLU A 120 0.85 9.97 9.66
CA GLU A 120 1.66 9.23 8.69
C GLU A 120 3.01 8.80 9.29
N ASP A 121 3.60 9.65 10.13
CA ASP A 121 4.85 9.37 10.84
C ASP A 121 4.68 8.20 11.83
N ASP A 122 3.62 8.20 12.62
CA ASP A 122 3.37 7.11 13.58
C ASP A 122 2.99 5.82 12.88
N PHE A 123 2.24 5.89 11.78
CA PHE A 123 1.97 4.71 10.95
C PHE A 123 3.25 4.14 10.35
N ASN A 124 4.15 4.99 9.86
CA ASN A 124 5.43 4.57 9.34
C ASN A 124 6.32 3.96 10.43
N LYS A 125 6.31 4.48 11.67
CA LYS A 125 7.01 3.85 12.81
C LYS A 125 6.45 2.46 13.12
N ASP A 126 5.13 2.30 13.10
CA ASP A 126 4.50 1.00 13.31
C ASP A 126 4.92 0.02 12.20
N LYS A 127 4.91 0.45 10.93
CA LYS A 127 5.42 -0.34 9.80
C LYS A 127 6.89 -0.71 9.96
N GLU A 128 7.75 0.18 10.46
CA GLU A 128 9.15 -0.14 10.74
C GLU A 128 9.29 -1.26 11.78
N ILE A 129 8.53 -1.19 12.88
CA ILE A 129 8.52 -2.24 13.92
C ILE A 129 8.03 -3.55 13.32
N LEU A 130 6.92 -3.53 12.59
CA LEU A 130 6.35 -4.71 11.95
C LEU A 130 7.27 -5.32 10.90
N ASN A 131 7.99 -4.52 10.12
CA ASN A 131 8.96 -5.01 9.14
C ASN A 131 10.20 -5.62 9.81
N VAL A 132 10.68 -5.00 10.89
CA VAL A 132 11.76 -5.56 11.72
C VAL A 132 11.31 -6.85 12.37
N LEU A 133 10.08 -6.94 12.87
CA LEU A 133 9.61 -8.12 13.58
C LEU A 133 8.86 -9.12 12.70
N ASN A 134 8.73 -8.85 11.39
CA ASN A 134 8.00 -9.70 10.44
C ASN A 134 8.33 -11.19 10.57
N PRO A 135 9.60 -11.60 10.78
CA PRO A 135 9.93 -13.01 10.93
C PRO A 135 9.34 -13.71 12.15
N PHE A 136 8.96 -12.93 13.17
CA PHE A 136 8.38 -13.42 14.41
C PHE A 136 6.85 -13.32 14.42
N LEU A 137 6.24 -12.94 13.28
CA LEU A 137 4.78 -12.89 13.13
C LEU A 137 4.21 -14.19 12.55
N TYR A 138 5.07 -15.13 12.20
CA TYR A 138 4.71 -16.45 11.69
C TYR A 138 4.49 -17.42 12.86
N GLU A 139 3.54 -18.33 12.70
CA GLU A 139 3.31 -19.41 13.65
C GLU A 139 4.44 -20.46 13.60
N ASP A 140 4.62 -21.23 14.66
CA ASP A 140 5.66 -22.27 14.75
C ASP A 140 5.60 -23.29 13.59
N SER A 141 4.41 -23.61 13.10
CA SER A 141 4.18 -24.51 11.95
C SER A 141 4.62 -23.91 10.61
N GLU A 142 4.56 -22.59 10.46
CA GLU A 142 5.05 -21.86 9.28
C GLU A 142 6.58 -21.63 9.34
N TYR A 143 7.19 -21.86 10.50
CA TYR A 143 8.63 -21.77 10.72
C TYR A 143 9.38 -23.01 10.23
N ILE A 144 8.72 -24.16 10.31
CA ILE A 144 9.25 -25.49 9.99
C ILE A 144 8.59 -25.96 8.69
N GLU A 145 9.10 -25.51 7.53
CA GLU A 145 8.91 -26.28 6.30
C GLU A 145 9.79 -27.53 6.44
N ASP A 146 9.25 -28.59 7.07
CA ASP A 146 9.93 -29.85 7.35
C ASP A 146 10.47 -30.48 6.04
N ASP A 147 11.70 -31.00 6.17
CA ASP A 147 12.64 -31.49 5.17
C ASP A 147 12.19 -32.63 4.22
N ASP A 148 10.91 -33.02 4.15
CA ASP A 148 10.52 -34.24 3.40
C ASP A 148 9.42 -34.08 2.33
N TYR A 149 8.67 -32.97 2.31
CA TYR A 149 7.67 -32.73 1.24
C TYR A 149 7.53 -31.23 0.98
N ALA A 150 8.47 -30.68 0.20
CA ALA A 150 8.35 -29.33 -0.35
C ALA A 150 7.22 -29.29 -1.39
N ASP A 151 5.98 -29.21 -0.91
CA ASP A 151 4.87 -28.73 -1.74
C ASP A 151 5.09 -27.22 -2.00
N ASP A 152 4.69 -26.76 -3.19
CA ASP A 152 5.06 -25.49 -3.83
C ASP A 152 4.52 -24.21 -3.11
N SER A 153 4.06 -24.33 -1.85
CA SER A 153 3.56 -23.21 -1.06
C SER A 153 4.73 -22.39 -0.51
N ASN A 154 4.98 -21.27 -1.14
CA ASN A 154 5.96 -20.22 -0.83
C ASN A 154 5.67 -19.48 0.51
N THR A 155 5.14 -20.19 1.52
CA THR A 155 4.42 -19.64 2.68
C THR A 155 5.23 -19.66 3.97
N GLY A 156 6.26 -20.50 4.08
CA GLY A 156 7.12 -20.57 5.27
C GLY A 156 8.06 -19.36 5.43
N LEU A 157 8.54 -19.16 6.66
CA LEU A 157 9.47 -18.08 6.98
C LEU A 157 10.82 -18.23 6.26
N PHE A 158 11.29 -19.48 6.12
CA PHE A 158 12.53 -19.79 5.44
C PHE A 158 12.29 -19.89 3.94
N ASN A 159 12.60 -18.82 3.22
CA ASN A 159 12.65 -18.84 1.77
C ASN A 159 14.05 -18.43 1.32
N VAL A 160 14.78 -19.39 0.74
CA VAL A 160 16.18 -19.22 0.29
C VAL A 160 16.32 -18.07 -0.72
N THR A 161 15.29 -17.82 -1.53
CA THR A 161 15.26 -16.69 -2.47
C THR A 161 14.91 -15.37 -1.80
N ASN A 162 14.31 -15.41 -0.61
CA ASN A 162 13.96 -14.25 0.20
C ASN A 162 15.11 -13.83 1.15
N ILE A 163 16.34 -14.31 0.96
CA ILE A 163 17.49 -13.99 1.82
C ILE A 163 18.19 -12.69 1.40
N LEU A 164 18.56 -11.85 2.38
CA LEU A 164 19.53 -10.77 2.21
C LEU A 164 20.94 -11.35 2.38
N TYR A 165 21.51 -11.84 1.29
CA TYR A 165 22.90 -12.29 1.31
C TYR A 165 23.83 -11.07 1.39
N PRO A 166 24.91 -11.11 2.19
CA PRO A 166 26.00 -10.17 2.01
C PRO A 166 26.49 -10.33 0.56
N LYS A 167 26.66 -9.23 -0.18
CA LYS A 167 27.34 -9.29 -1.48
C LYS A 167 28.69 -10.00 -1.24
N PRO A 168 29.03 -11.07 -1.97
CA PRO A 168 28.55 -11.42 -3.32
C PRO A 168 27.66 -12.67 -3.42
N TYR A 169 26.86 -13.03 -2.42
CA TYR A 169 26.17 -14.35 -2.39
C TYR A 169 24.69 -14.40 -2.84
N PRO A 170 24.18 -13.73 -3.90
CA PRO A 170 22.78 -13.91 -4.29
C PRO A 170 22.52 -15.36 -4.73
N VAL A 171 21.36 -15.92 -4.39
CA VAL A 171 20.98 -17.30 -4.74
C VAL A 171 19.71 -17.32 -5.57
N ILE A 172 19.64 -18.22 -6.55
CA ILE A 172 18.46 -18.45 -7.40
C ILE A 172 17.98 -19.89 -7.27
N LYS A 173 16.66 -20.07 -7.07
CA LYS A 173 15.97 -21.37 -7.01
C LYS A 173 15.74 -21.92 -8.41
N LYS A 174 15.94 -23.22 -8.61
CA LYS A 174 15.56 -23.96 -9.81
C LYS A 174 14.92 -25.27 -9.41
N ASN A 175 13.76 -25.56 -9.99
CA ASN A 175 13.12 -26.87 -9.87
C ASN A 175 13.58 -27.71 -11.07
N GLU A 176 14.14 -28.88 -10.81
CA GLU A 176 14.57 -29.83 -11.83
C GLU A 176 13.81 -31.15 -11.64
N ILE A 177 13.41 -31.77 -12.75
CA ILE A 177 12.83 -33.10 -12.70
C ILE A 177 13.98 -34.10 -12.82
N VAL A 178 14.16 -34.93 -11.81
CA VAL A 178 15.23 -35.93 -11.73
C VAL A 178 14.65 -37.30 -11.46
N LEU A 179 15.36 -38.32 -11.96
CA LEU A 179 15.01 -39.72 -11.69
C LEU A 179 15.53 -40.07 -10.30
N ASN A 180 14.63 -40.45 -9.40
CA ASN A 180 15.03 -41.01 -8.11
C ASN A 180 15.53 -42.47 -8.28
N TYR A 181 16.14 -43.03 -7.23
CA TYR A 181 16.58 -44.42 -7.12
C TYR A 181 15.49 -45.44 -7.49
N ASP A 182 14.22 -45.12 -7.24
CA ASP A 182 13.06 -45.96 -7.58
C ASP A 182 12.56 -45.78 -9.03
N GLN A 183 13.34 -45.12 -9.90
CA GLN A 183 13.01 -44.82 -11.30
C GLN A 183 11.77 -43.94 -11.51
N ASN A 184 11.30 -43.29 -10.45
CA ASN A 184 10.23 -42.29 -10.53
C ASN A 184 10.80 -40.90 -10.79
N TYR A 185 10.10 -40.11 -11.59
CA TYR A 185 10.42 -38.69 -11.79
C TYR A 185 9.96 -37.90 -10.56
N ILE A 186 10.90 -37.28 -9.87
CA ILE A 186 10.64 -36.37 -8.76
C ILE A 186 11.11 -34.95 -9.12
N SER A 187 10.45 -33.94 -8.57
CA SER A 187 10.91 -32.56 -8.67
C SER A 187 11.88 -32.29 -7.52
N GLU A 188 13.16 -32.13 -7.80
CA GLU A 188 14.14 -31.67 -6.83
C GLU A 188 14.35 -30.16 -6.96
N THR A 189 14.44 -29.49 -5.82
CA THR A 189 14.82 -28.07 -5.75
C THR A 189 16.33 -27.96 -5.61
N THR A 190 16.99 -27.27 -6.55
CA THR A 190 18.42 -26.94 -6.45
C THR A 190 18.63 -25.43 -6.40
N TYR A 191 19.52 -24.99 -5.52
CA TYR A 191 19.90 -23.60 -5.36
C TYR A 191 21.28 -23.32 -5.97
N TYR A 192 21.42 -22.21 -6.69
CA TYR A 192 22.68 -21.80 -7.33
C TYR A 192 23.10 -20.40 -6.86
N SER A 193 24.41 -20.18 -6.70
CA SER A 193 24.95 -18.81 -6.58
C SER A 193 24.67 -18.01 -7.86
N ILE A 194 24.56 -16.70 -7.75
CA ILE A 194 24.55 -15.76 -8.87
C ILE A 194 25.93 -15.12 -8.95
N ASP A 195 26.67 -15.47 -9.99
CA ASP A 195 28.03 -14.99 -10.21
C ASP A 195 28.11 -14.09 -11.44
N THR A 196 29.14 -13.25 -11.48
CA THR A 196 29.39 -12.33 -12.58
C THR A 196 30.73 -12.62 -13.22
N LEU A 197 30.72 -12.81 -14.54
CA LEU A 197 31.91 -13.00 -15.36
C LEU A 197 32.08 -11.81 -16.31
N LYS A 198 33.21 -11.10 -16.20
CA LYS A 198 33.57 -10.02 -17.13
C LYS A 198 34.71 -10.46 -18.04
N VAL A 199 34.46 -10.50 -19.34
CA VAL A 199 35.43 -10.95 -20.37
C VAL A 199 35.36 -10.05 -21.60
N LEU A 200 36.32 -10.15 -22.51
CA LEU A 200 36.24 -9.46 -23.79
C LEU A 200 35.14 -10.08 -24.66
N THR A 201 34.38 -9.23 -25.37
CA THR A 201 33.26 -9.66 -26.25
C THR A 201 33.75 -10.61 -27.35
N VAL A 202 34.96 -10.39 -27.85
CA VAL A 202 35.60 -11.24 -28.87
C VAL A 202 35.94 -12.62 -28.31
N ASP A 203 36.47 -12.67 -27.08
CA ASP A 203 36.81 -13.94 -26.42
C ASP A 203 35.55 -14.77 -26.12
N PHE A 204 34.46 -14.10 -25.71
CA PHE A 204 33.18 -14.75 -25.45
C PHE A 204 32.54 -15.35 -26.70
N LYS A 205 32.56 -14.61 -27.83
CA LYS A 205 32.00 -15.07 -29.11
C LYS A 205 32.78 -16.24 -29.71
N ASN A 206 34.10 -16.21 -29.60
CA ASN A 206 34.96 -17.19 -30.28
C ASN A 206 35.14 -18.49 -29.49
N THR A 207 34.65 -18.57 -28.24
CA THR A 207 34.78 -19.75 -27.36
C THR A 207 36.22 -20.30 -27.33
N THR A 208 37.20 -19.43 -27.52
CA THR A 208 38.61 -19.80 -27.65
C THR A 208 39.22 -20.01 -26.26
N GLY A 209 40.24 -20.87 -26.20
CA GLY A 209 40.71 -21.59 -25.00
C GLY A 209 40.91 -20.81 -23.69
N LYS A 210 40.96 -19.47 -23.68
CA LYS A 210 41.02 -18.68 -22.45
C LYS A 210 39.75 -18.81 -21.61
N ILE A 211 38.56 -18.68 -22.20
CA ILE A 211 37.30 -18.83 -21.44
C ILE A 211 37.10 -20.28 -21.02
N ALA A 212 37.36 -21.25 -21.91
CA ALA A 212 37.31 -22.66 -21.55
C ALA A 212 38.28 -23.02 -20.41
N SER A 213 39.47 -22.39 -20.36
CA SER A 213 40.44 -22.60 -19.27
C SER A 213 39.99 -22.00 -17.94
N ILE A 214 39.31 -20.84 -17.95
CA ILE A 214 38.74 -20.21 -16.76
C ILE A 214 37.55 -21.05 -16.26
N LEU A 215 36.65 -21.46 -17.16
CA LEU A 215 35.49 -22.29 -16.81
C LEU A 215 35.91 -23.65 -16.25
N LYS A 216 36.98 -24.28 -16.80
CA LYS A 216 37.56 -25.50 -16.23
C LYS A 216 38.02 -25.35 -14.77
N LYS A 217 38.54 -24.18 -14.36
CA LYS A 217 38.89 -23.93 -12.96
C LYS A 217 37.69 -23.92 -12.02
N PHE A 218 36.50 -23.65 -12.56
CA PHE A 218 35.23 -23.65 -11.85
C PHE A 218 34.39 -24.91 -12.15
N ASN A 219 34.98 -25.94 -12.75
CA ASN A 219 34.30 -27.18 -13.16
C ASN A 219 33.11 -26.97 -14.14
N PHE A 220 33.15 -25.92 -14.96
CA PHE A 220 32.12 -25.60 -15.96
C PHE A 220 32.57 -25.96 -17.39
N ASP A 221 31.65 -26.50 -18.19
CA ASP A 221 31.78 -26.45 -19.66
C ASP A 221 31.13 -25.17 -20.22
N THR A 222 31.63 -24.73 -21.37
CA THR A 222 31.10 -23.64 -22.19
C THR A 222 29.61 -23.79 -22.48
N ARG A 223 29.14 -24.98 -22.87
CA ARG A 223 27.71 -25.27 -23.06
C ARG A 223 26.89 -25.10 -21.79
N GLU A 224 27.44 -25.52 -20.66
CA GLU A 224 26.80 -25.39 -19.37
C GLU A 224 26.70 -23.93 -18.92
N LEU A 225 27.75 -23.13 -19.14
CA LEU A 225 27.69 -21.68 -18.91
C LEU A 225 26.57 -21.05 -19.72
N TYR A 226 26.46 -21.33 -21.04
CA TYR A 226 25.41 -20.76 -21.90
C TYR A 226 23.99 -21.07 -21.38
N ASN A 227 23.77 -22.29 -20.86
CA ASN A 227 22.50 -22.70 -20.26
C ASN A 227 22.23 -22.06 -18.88
N ARG A 228 23.26 -21.49 -18.26
CA ARG A 228 23.20 -20.90 -16.91
C ARG A 228 23.20 -19.37 -16.93
N ILE A 229 23.29 -18.73 -18.09
CA ILE A 229 23.23 -17.27 -18.23
C ILE A 229 21.87 -16.74 -17.81
N ILE A 230 21.89 -15.72 -16.96
CA ILE A 230 20.72 -14.95 -16.51
C ILE A 230 20.61 -13.67 -17.34
N ASP A 231 21.72 -12.92 -17.46
CA ASP A 231 21.76 -11.66 -18.21
C ASP A 231 23.15 -11.39 -18.81
N LYS A 232 23.20 -10.53 -19.83
CA LYS A 232 24.42 -10.12 -20.53
C LYS A 232 24.38 -8.63 -20.84
N LYS A 233 25.45 -7.92 -20.47
CA LYS A 233 25.62 -6.49 -20.77
C LYS A 233 26.94 -6.24 -21.49
N ILE A 234 26.87 -5.63 -22.67
CA ILE A 234 28.06 -5.22 -23.42
C ILE A 234 28.47 -3.82 -22.96
N ILE A 235 29.73 -3.67 -22.56
CA ILE A 235 30.35 -2.42 -22.11
C ILE A 235 31.65 -2.24 -22.91
N GLY A 236 31.57 -1.44 -23.99
CA GLY A 236 32.66 -1.29 -24.95
C GLY A 236 33.08 -2.64 -25.54
N ASP A 237 34.37 -2.97 -25.44
CA ASP A 237 34.92 -4.24 -25.93
C ASP A 237 34.74 -5.41 -24.95
N SER A 238 34.13 -5.17 -23.78
CA SER A 238 33.88 -6.18 -22.76
C SER A 238 32.40 -6.57 -22.70
N ILE A 239 32.15 -7.81 -22.30
CA ILE A 239 30.82 -8.32 -21.94
C ILE A 239 30.85 -8.74 -20.47
N GLU A 240 29.86 -8.26 -19.73
CA GLU A 240 29.56 -8.66 -18.36
C GLU A 240 28.40 -9.65 -18.40
N ILE A 241 28.61 -10.83 -17.83
CA ILE A 241 27.68 -11.96 -17.89
C ILE A 241 27.27 -12.30 -16.46
N LEU A 242 25.98 -12.18 -16.18
CA LEU A 242 25.38 -12.66 -14.95
C LEU A 242 24.93 -14.11 -15.18
N TYR A 243 25.35 -15.05 -14.36
CA TYR A 243 25.05 -16.48 -14.56
C TYR A 243 24.83 -17.23 -13.24
N ARG A 244 24.17 -18.39 -13.34
CA ARG A 244 24.02 -19.36 -12.24
C ARG A 244 25.35 -20.09 -12.05
N GLY A 245 26.02 -19.81 -10.94
CA GLY A 245 27.29 -20.40 -10.55
C GLY A 245 27.13 -21.79 -9.93
N SER A 246 27.92 -22.05 -8.89
CA SER A 246 27.95 -23.34 -8.20
C SER A 246 26.64 -23.63 -7.47
N THR A 247 26.32 -24.92 -7.33
CA THR A 247 25.23 -25.33 -6.44
C THR A 247 25.60 -24.97 -5.00
N VAL A 248 24.65 -24.40 -4.29
CA VAL A 248 24.80 -24.01 -2.88
C VAL A 248 23.71 -24.69 -2.07
N ARG A 249 23.98 -24.91 -0.79
CA ARG A 249 23.00 -25.42 0.17
C ARG A 249 22.81 -24.39 1.29
N PRO A 250 22.10 -23.27 1.04
CA PRO A 250 21.99 -22.17 2.00
C PRO A 250 21.22 -22.55 3.27
N GLU A 251 20.51 -23.67 3.22
CA GLU A 251 19.84 -24.35 4.33
C GLU A 251 20.85 -24.80 5.40
N TYR A 252 22.04 -25.25 4.98
CA TYR A 252 23.08 -25.81 5.85
C TYR A 252 24.24 -24.83 6.11
N ASP A 253 24.09 -23.56 5.72
CA ASP A 253 25.06 -22.51 6.00
C ASP A 253 24.91 -22.04 7.47
N ASP A 254 25.79 -22.58 8.32
CA ASP A 254 25.89 -22.34 9.76
C ASP A 254 26.30 -20.91 10.13
N GLN A 255 26.73 -20.10 9.14
CA GLN A 255 27.12 -18.72 9.36
C GLN A 255 25.96 -17.74 9.23
N ILE A 256 24.79 -18.17 8.71
CA ILE A 256 23.69 -17.28 8.37
C ILE A 256 22.39 -17.68 9.07
N CYS A 257 22.02 -16.90 10.10
CA CYS A 257 20.78 -17.06 10.86
C CYS A 257 19.51 -16.84 10.02
N ILE A 258 18.53 -17.75 10.15
CA ILE A 258 17.24 -17.73 9.41
C ILE A 258 16.36 -16.50 9.68
N PHE A 259 16.50 -15.82 10.82
CA PHE A 259 15.81 -14.54 11.08
C PHE A 259 16.41 -13.34 10.33
N LEU A 260 17.66 -13.46 9.87
CA LEU A 260 18.31 -12.45 9.02
C LEU A 260 17.96 -12.66 7.54
N LYS A 261 17.58 -13.90 7.21
CA LYS A 261 17.29 -14.45 5.89
C LYS A 261 15.90 -14.05 5.33
N ASN A 262 15.17 -13.12 5.96
CA ASN A 262 13.87 -12.67 5.45
C ASN A 262 13.92 -11.21 4.93
N LYS A 263 14.08 -11.02 3.62
CA LYS A 263 14.05 -9.72 2.91
C LYS A 263 12.62 -9.24 2.66
N SER A 264 11.57 -9.95 3.08
CA SER A 264 10.21 -9.46 2.91
C SER A 264 9.89 -8.41 3.96
N LEU A 265 9.34 -7.31 3.47
CA LEU A 265 8.68 -6.32 4.29
C LEU A 265 7.22 -6.76 4.39
N LEU A 266 6.62 -6.69 5.59
CA LEU A 266 5.20 -6.92 5.76
C LEU A 266 4.39 -5.87 4.98
N LEU A 267 4.79 -4.60 5.11
CA LEU A 267 4.29 -3.49 4.32
C LEU A 267 5.36 -2.38 4.24
N PRO A 268 5.75 -1.89 3.05
CA PRO A 268 6.80 -0.88 2.95
C PRO A 268 6.38 0.45 3.60
N VAL A 269 7.35 1.10 4.23
CA VAL A 269 7.26 2.49 4.67
C VAL A 269 7.14 3.39 3.44
N HIS A 270 6.25 4.37 3.52
CA HIS A 270 5.98 5.26 2.40
C HIS A 270 7.22 6.15 2.11
N ASN A 271 7.47 6.49 0.85
CA ASN A 271 8.58 7.36 0.42
C ASN A 271 10.01 6.87 0.76
N LYS A 272 10.22 5.58 1.05
CA LYS A 272 11.56 4.99 1.21
C LYS A 272 11.80 3.87 0.19
N PRO A 273 12.99 3.75 -0.42
CA PRO A 273 13.31 2.64 -1.32
C PRO A 273 13.18 1.28 -0.63
N ASN A 274 12.53 0.31 -1.27
CA ASN A 274 12.32 -1.01 -0.69
C ASN A 274 13.65 -1.71 -0.32
N GLU A 275 14.69 -1.56 -1.14
CA GLU A 275 16.00 -2.19 -0.87
C GLU A 275 16.66 -1.66 0.40
N GLU A 276 16.61 -0.35 0.62
CA GLU A 276 17.14 0.30 1.81
C GLU A 276 16.38 -0.17 3.06
N GLN A 277 15.05 -0.19 2.99
CA GLN A 277 14.20 -0.66 4.09
C GLN A 277 14.49 -2.10 4.47
N ARG A 278 14.64 -2.98 3.46
CA ARG A 278 14.97 -4.40 3.65
C ARG A 278 16.31 -4.56 4.37
N PHE A 279 17.32 -3.83 3.93
CA PHE A 279 18.65 -3.87 4.54
C PHE A 279 18.63 -3.36 6.00
N GLU A 280 18.00 -2.21 6.25
CA GLU A 280 17.93 -1.63 7.59
C GLU A 280 17.08 -2.49 8.54
N ALA A 281 15.99 -3.10 8.06
CA ALA A 281 15.21 -4.05 8.84
C ALA A 281 16.04 -5.27 9.25
N ALA A 282 16.81 -5.84 8.31
CA ALA A 282 17.70 -6.96 8.59
C ALA A 282 18.81 -6.60 9.58
N LYS A 283 19.43 -5.42 9.44
CA LYS A 283 20.44 -4.92 10.37
C LYS A 283 19.88 -4.69 11.77
N LYS A 284 18.68 -4.11 11.88
CA LYS A 284 17.98 -3.93 13.16
C LYS A 284 17.67 -5.28 13.81
N ARG A 285 17.13 -6.25 13.07
CA ARG A 285 16.94 -7.63 13.56
C ARG A 285 18.23 -8.27 14.04
N TYR A 286 19.30 -8.17 13.26
CA TYR A 286 20.61 -8.68 13.65
C TYR A 286 21.06 -8.13 15.00
N ASN A 287 21.00 -6.81 15.15
CA ASN A 287 21.40 -6.20 16.40
C ASN A 287 20.49 -6.62 17.56
N LEU A 288 19.18 -6.75 17.34
CA LEU A 288 18.24 -7.22 18.36
C LEU A 288 18.54 -8.63 18.86
N ILE A 289 18.91 -9.54 17.96
CA ILE A 289 19.18 -10.95 18.31
C ILE A 289 20.60 -11.13 18.86
N TYR A 290 21.59 -10.50 18.23
CA TYR A 290 23.00 -10.82 18.46
C TYR A 290 23.74 -9.80 19.31
N LYS A 291 23.42 -8.50 19.17
CA LYS A 291 24.23 -7.40 19.73
C LYS A 291 23.63 -6.79 20.99
N TYR A 292 22.30 -6.67 21.06
CA TYR A 292 21.62 -5.94 22.12
C TYR A 292 21.28 -6.83 23.33
N PRO A 293 21.12 -6.23 24.52
CA PRO A 293 20.69 -6.95 25.71
C PRO A 293 19.30 -7.57 25.54
N LYS A 294 19.01 -8.63 26.32
CA LYS A 294 17.70 -9.30 26.39
C LYS A 294 16.53 -8.30 26.54
N ASP A 295 16.70 -7.28 27.38
CA ASP A 295 15.68 -6.27 27.65
C ASP A 295 15.30 -5.45 26.40
N SER A 296 16.23 -5.30 25.45
CA SER A 296 15.94 -4.64 24.17
C SER A 296 15.03 -5.50 23.30
N LEU A 297 15.19 -6.82 23.32
CA LEU A 297 14.34 -7.74 22.57
C LEU A 297 12.91 -7.77 23.15
N ILE A 298 12.80 -7.89 24.47
CA ILE A 298 11.52 -7.80 25.20
C ILE A 298 10.82 -6.46 24.92
N SER A 299 11.57 -5.35 24.96
CA SER A 299 11.01 -4.02 24.66
C SER A 299 10.43 -3.93 23.25
N ASN A 300 11.06 -4.56 22.25
CA ASN A 300 10.53 -4.55 20.88
C ASN A 300 9.29 -5.43 20.74
N PHE A 301 9.23 -6.59 21.39
CA PHE A 301 8.01 -7.39 21.42
C PHE A 301 6.87 -6.72 22.20
N ASN A 302 7.18 -5.98 23.27
CA ASN A 302 6.18 -5.13 23.93
C ASN A 302 5.62 -4.06 23.00
N LYS A 303 6.47 -3.42 22.17
CA LYS A 303 6.00 -2.49 21.14
C LYS A 303 5.11 -3.18 20.12
N LEU A 304 5.45 -4.39 19.69
CA LEU A 304 4.60 -5.19 18.81
C LEU A 304 3.21 -5.42 19.42
N VAL A 305 3.14 -5.85 20.68
CA VAL A 305 1.85 -6.04 21.39
C VAL A 305 1.02 -4.76 21.40
N VAL A 306 1.65 -3.61 21.64
CA VAL A 306 0.97 -2.31 21.58
C VAL A 306 0.42 -2.02 20.18
N VAL A 307 1.21 -2.29 19.13
CA VAL A 307 0.79 -2.13 17.73
C VAL A 307 -0.38 -3.05 17.38
N LEU A 308 -0.32 -4.33 17.76
CA LEU A 308 -1.41 -5.29 17.51
C LEU A 308 -2.70 -4.89 18.22
N LYS A 309 -2.61 -4.45 19.49
CA LYS A 309 -3.77 -3.93 20.24
C LYS A 309 -4.34 -2.66 19.62
N LYS A 310 -3.49 -1.73 19.18
CA LYS A 310 -3.91 -0.49 18.48
C LYS A 310 -4.72 -0.81 17.23
N TYR A 311 -4.35 -1.86 16.51
CA TYR A 311 -5.04 -2.30 15.29
C TYR A 311 -6.17 -3.31 15.52
N ASN A 312 -6.42 -3.68 16.78
CA ASN A 312 -7.40 -4.68 17.19
C ASN A 312 -7.19 -6.05 16.53
N ILE A 313 -5.93 -6.49 16.45
CA ILE A 313 -5.55 -7.79 15.91
C ILE A 313 -5.56 -8.82 17.03
N HIS A 314 -6.23 -9.94 16.81
CA HIS A 314 -6.20 -11.07 17.74
C HIS A 314 -4.75 -11.57 17.87
N ASN A 315 -4.25 -11.66 19.11
CA ASN A 315 -2.91 -12.13 19.36
C ASN A 315 -2.76 -12.72 20.77
N GLN A 316 -1.87 -13.70 20.90
CA GLN A 316 -1.43 -14.31 22.16
C GLN A 316 0.07 -14.11 22.43
N VAL A 317 0.64 -13.05 21.83
CA VAL A 317 2.07 -12.72 21.92
C VAL A 317 2.50 -12.54 23.39
N ASP A 318 3.42 -13.41 23.84
CA ASP A 318 4.14 -13.26 25.10
C ASP A 318 5.59 -12.83 24.83
N PRO A 319 5.92 -11.53 25.03
CA PRO A 319 7.26 -10.99 24.82
C PRO A 319 8.38 -11.73 25.56
N GLU A 320 8.11 -12.24 26.77
CA GLU A 320 9.12 -12.92 27.56
C GLU A 320 9.40 -14.33 27.03
N ASN A 321 8.35 -15.07 26.71
CA ASN A 321 8.48 -16.44 26.21
C ASN A 321 9.10 -16.47 24.81
N ILE A 322 8.66 -15.59 23.90
CA ILE A 322 9.28 -15.43 22.58
C ILE A 322 10.78 -15.10 22.71
N THR A 323 11.12 -14.18 23.62
CA THR A 323 12.52 -13.82 23.87
C THR A 323 13.32 -15.02 24.40
N LYS A 324 12.76 -15.85 25.29
CA LYS A 324 13.43 -17.07 25.77
C LYS A 324 13.68 -18.05 24.63
N GLY A 325 12.69 -18.28 23.76
CA GLY A 325 12.82 -19.16 22.58
C GLY A 325 13.92 -18.69 21.63
N ILE A 326 13.99 -17.39 21.34
CA ILE A 326 15.04 -16.81 20.49
C ILE A 326 16.44 -16.94 21.13
N LEU A 327 16.55 -16.74 22.44
CA LEU A 327 17.83 -16.91 23.13
C LEU A 327 18.26 -18.37 23.22
N TYR A 328 17.31 -19.30 23.37
CA TYR A 328 17.57 -20.74 23.30
C TYR A 328 18.08 -21.13 21.91
N TYR A 329 17.39 -20.71 20.86
CA TYR A 329 17.80 -20.89 19.46
C TYR A 329 19.23 -20.40 19.21
N LYS A 330 19.54 -19.18 19.68
CA LYS A 330 20.87 -18.58 19.55
C LYS A 330 21.96 -19.40 20.24
N LYS A 331 21.65 -20.01 21.39
CA LYS A 331 22.63 -20.74 22.21
C LYS A 331 22.88 -22.16 21.68
N ASN A 332 21.90 -22.78 21.03
CA ASN A 332 21.95 -24.17 20.57
C ASN A 332 22.09 -24.29 19.05
N ASN A 333 22.90 -23.44 18.42
CA ASN A 333 23.32 -23.56 17.01
C ASN A 333 22.21 -23.91 16.01
N HIS A 334 21.10 -23.18 16.07
CA HIS A 334 20.03 -23.30 15.09
C HIS A 334 19.10 -24.53 15.20
N ASP A 335 19.01 -25.15 16.37
CA ASP A 335 17.94 -26.13 16.70
C ASP A 335 16.52 -25.55 16.49
N ARG A 336 15.47 -26.38 16.55
CA ARG A 336 14.07 -25.90 16.43
C ARG A 336 13.79 -24.72 17.36
N ILE A 337 13.11 -23.71 16.83
CA ILE A 337 12.65 -22.58 17.63
C ILE A 337 11.31 -22.94 18.20
N GLU A 338 11.25 -22.96 19.52
CA GLU A 338 9.98 -22.99 20.22
C GLU A 338 9.52 -21.53 20.38
N LEU A 339 8.72 -21.01 19.43
CA LEU A 339 7.91 -19.80 19.64
C LEU A 339 6.55 -20.16 20.25
N SER A 340 6.52 -21.22 21.07
CA SER A 340 5.33 -21.84 21.61
C SER A 340 4.38 -20.79 22.18
N ASN A 341 3.13 -20.82 21.69
CA ASN A 341 2.02 -19.91 22.00
C ASN A 341 2.04 -18.52 21.36
N ASN A 342 2.82 -18.30 20.30
CA ASN A 342 2.69 -17.09 19.49
C ASN A 342 1.62 -17.28 18.41
N ASP A 343 0.37 -16.94 18.74
CA ASP A 343 -0.75 -16.86 17.80
C ASP A 343 -0.97 -15.38 17.43
N ILE A 344 -0.90 -15.05 16.14
CA ILE A 344 -1.21 -13.72 15.60
C ILE A 344 -2.02 -13.94 14.34
N ASP A 345 -3.19 -13.29 14.25
CA ASP A 345 -3.95 -13.26 13.00
C ASP A 345 -3.25 -12.36 11.96
N ARG A 346 -2.26 -12.95 11.28
CA ARG A 346 -1.40 -12.27 10.30
C ARG A 346 -2.19 -11.82 9.07
N VAL A 347 -3.22 -12.57 8.69
CA VAL A 347 -4.09 -12.23 7.56
C VAL A 347 -4.86 -10.95 7.87
N ALA A 348 -5.53 -10.91 9.03
CA ALA A 348 -6.25 -9.72 9.47
C ALA A 348 -5.32 -8.51 9.63
N LEU A 349 -4.09 -8.72 10.15
CA LEU A 349 -3.08 -7.65 10.23
C LEU A 349 -2.73 -7.09 8.85
N ILE A 350 -2.44 -7.94 7.87
CA ILE A 350 -2.07 -7.49 6.51
C ILE A 350 -3.22 -6.74 5.85
N GLU A 351 -4.45 -7.26 5.96
CA GLU A 351 -5.64 -6.61 5.41
C GLU A 351 -5.87 -5.24 6.05
N LYS A 352 -5.81 -5.16 7.38
CA LYS A 352 -5.91 -3.92 8.15
C LYS A 352 -4.89 -2.88 7.70
N LEU A 353 -3.62 -3.28 7.58
CA LEU A 353 -2.54 -2.39 7.16
C LEU A 353 -2.73 -1.91 5.71
N LYS A 354 -3.20 -2.76 4.80
CA LYS A 354 -3.52 -2.37 3.42
C LYS A 354 -4.63 -1.32 3.35
N VAL A 355 -5.71 -1.50 4.12
CA VAL A 355 -6.78 -0.52 4.21
C VAL A 355 -6.27 0.80 4.78
N LEU A 356 -5.46 0.75 5.83
CA LEU A 356 -4.85 1.95 6.42
C LEU A 356 -3.88 2.65 5.47
N GLU A 357 -3.11 1.93 4.67
CA GLU A 357 -2.22 2.49 3.65
C GLU A 357 -3.01 3.31 2.63
N LYS A 358 -4.09 2.73 2.10
CA LYS A 358 -4.99 3.44 1.19
C LYS A 358 -5.59 4.67 1.85
N LEU A 359 -6.14 4.54 3.06
CA LEU A 359 -6.79 5.66 3.75
C LEU A 359 -5.81 6.79 4.13
N SER A 360 -4.54 6.45 4.37
CA SER A 360 -3.50 7.41 4.78
C SER A 360 -2.87 8.14 3.60
N TYR A 361 -2.58 7.42 2.51
CA TYR A 361 -1.78 7.93 1.39
C TYR A 361 -2.57 8.12 0.08
N GLU A 362 -3.66 7.38 -0.13
CA GLU A 362 -4.51 7.53 -1.32
C GLU A 362 -5.69 8.47 -1.01
N LEU A 363 -5.52 9.74 -1.40
CA LEU A 363 -6.53 10.79 -1.25
C LEU A 363 -7.70 10.64 -2.24
N ASN A 364 -8.50 9.59 -2.08
CA ASN A 364 -9.72 9.37 -2.86
C ASN A 364 -10.94 9.94 -2.12
N TYR A 365 -11.21 11.23 -2.32
CA TYR A 365 -12.45 11.87 -1.82
C TYR A 365 -13.69 11.49 -2.64
N LEU A 366 -13.46 10.96 -3.84
CA LEU A 366 -14.43 10.57 -4.84
C LEU A 366 -13.98 9.23 -5.42
N ASP A 367 -14.81 8.19 -5.29
CA ASP A 367 -14.55 6.92 -5.95
C ASP A 367 -14.60 7.08 -7.48
N GLN A 368 -13.72 6.39 -8.21
CA GLN A 368 -13.66 6.46 -9.68
C GLN A 368 -15.00 6.12 -10.34
N SER A 369 -15.80 5.24 -9.74
CA SER A 369 -17.13 4.87 -10.23
C SER A 369 -18.15 6.03 -10.14
N ILE A 370 -18.00 6.93 -9.18
CA ILE A 370 -18.99 7.99 -8.87
C ILE A 370 -18.61 9.33 -9.52
N ILE A 371 -17.33 9.59 -9.77
CA ILE A 371 -16.84 10.86 -10.36
C ILE A 371 -17.67 11.31 -11.57
N LYS A 372 -17.89 10.39 -12.53
CA LYS A 372 -18.63 10.70 -13.76
C LYS A 372 -20.09 11.07 -13.48
N LEU A 373 -20.75 10.32 -12.60
CA LEU A 373 -22.13 10.58 -12.22
C LEU A 373 -22.25 11.92 -11.49
N PHE A 374 -21.36 12.20 -10.54
CA PHE A 374 -21.32 13.45 -9.79
C PHE A 374 -21.21 14.67 -10.72
N PHE A 375 -20.19 14.68 -11.59
CA PHE A 375 -20.01 15.81 -12.52
C PHE A 375 -21.16 15.90 -13.53
N SER A 376 -21.70 14.77 -14.00
CA SER A 376 -22.87 14.76 -14.88
C SER A 376 -24.08 15.45 -14.24
N ILE A 377 -24.38 15.16 -12.97
CA ILE A 377 -25.48 15.80 -12.23
C ILE A 377 -25.21 17.29 -12.05
N VAL A 378 -24.02 17.67 -11.58
CA VAL A 378 -23.64 19.09 -11.38
C VAL A 378 -23.79 19.89 -12.67
N PHE A 379 -23.25 19.39 -13.79
CA PHE A 379 -23.34 20.06 -15.08
C PHE A 379 -24.78 20.11 -15.61
N SER A 380 -25.53 19.01 -15.51
CA SER A 380 -26.92 18.95 -15.98
C SER A 380 -27.80 19.95 -15.25
N VAL A 381 -27.72 19.99 -13.91
CA VAL A 381 -28.51 20.92 -13.09
C VAL A 381 -28.08 22.36 -13.36
N SER A 382 -26.78 22.65 -13.38
CA SER A 382 -26.27 23.98 -13.71
C SER A 382 -26.70 24.45 -15.09
N PHE A 383 -26.72 23.55 -16.09
CA PHE A 383 -27.14 23.84 -17.45
C PHE A 383 -28.64 24.19 -17.50
N ILE A 384 -29.49 23.40 -16.85
CA ILE A 384 -30.94 23.66 -16.77
C ILE A 384 -31.22 25.02 -16.10
N LEU A 385 -30.54 25.32 -14.98
CA LEU A 385 -30.69 26.61 -14.28
C LEU A 385 -30.22 27.78 -15.16
N SER A 386 -29.12 27.59 -15.89
CA SER A 386 -28.55 28.61 -16.79
C SER A 386 -29.46 28.89 -17.99
N ILE A 387 -29.99 27.86 -18.65
CA ILE A 387 -30.99 28.01 -19.72
C ILE A 387 -32.21 28.74 -19.19
N SER A 388 -32.71 28.34 -18.02
CA SER A 388 -33.86 28.98 -17.41
C SER A 388 -33.61 30.47 -17.16
N CYS A 389 -32.45 30.85 -16.62
CA CYS A 389 -32.06 32.26 -16.49
C CYS A 389 -32.04 33.02 -17.82
N LEU A 390 -31.51 32.41 -18.89
CA LEU A 390 -31.48 33.02 -20.23
C LEU A 390 -32.90 33.23 -20.77
N LEU A 391 -33.76 32.21 -20.71
CA LEU A 391 -35.15 32.28 -21.16
C LEU A 391 -35.94 33.37 -20.41
N PHE A 392 -35.79 33.44 -19.08
CA PHE A 392 -36.42 34.49 -18.28
C PHE A 392 -35.91 35.88 -18.66
N ASN A 393 -34.61 36.04 -18.96
CA ASN A 393 -34.05 37.33 -19.36
C ASN A 393 -34.55 37.81 -20.72
N GLU A 394 -34.69 36.90 -21.69
CA GLU A 394 -35.22 37.20 -23.03
C GLU A 394 -36.72 37.51 -22.97
N ARG A 395 -37.51 36.77 -22.18
CA ARG A 395 -38.93 37.11 -21.95
C ARG A 395 -39.11 38.53 -21.41
N ARG A 396 -38.22 38.99 -20.53
CA ARG A 396 -38.25 40.37 -20.00
C ARG A 396 -37.79 41.43 -20.99
N LYS A 397 -37.09 41.04 -22.05
CA LYS A 397 -36.74 41.92 -23.17
C LYS A 397 -37.95 42.17 -24.07
N LEU A 398 -38.81 41.15 -24.23
CA LEU A 398 -40.02 41.20 -25.06
C LEU A 398 -41.20 41.89 -24.35
N SER A 399 -41.22 41.93 -23.02
CA SER A 399 -42.29 42.54 -22.22
C SER A 399 -42.08 44.02 -21.88
N ASN A 400 -40.93 44.59 -22.26
CA ASN A 400 -40.59 46.00 -22.15
C ASN A 400 -40.53 46.58 -23.56
#